data_AF-A0A5K1GMC3-F1
#
_entry.id   AF-A0A5K1GMC3-F1
#
_cell.length_a   1.000
_cell.length_b   1.000
_cell.length_c   1.000
_cell.angle_alpha   90.00
_cell.angle_beta   90.00
_cell.angle_gamma   90.00
#
_symmetry.space_group_name_H-M   'P 1'
#
loop_
_entity.id
_entity.type
_entity.pdbx_description
1 polymer ?
#
loop_
_entity_poly.entity_id
_entity_poly.type
_entity_poly.pdbx_seq_one_letter_code
_entity_poly.pdbx_strand_id
1 'polypeptide(L)' 'IRPATITVSSDLPLSSGLGSSASFCVALAAAFLALSGSMGLHCNSQSWLKFGESNLELVNKWAFEGEKIIHGKPSGIDNT' A
#
# COMPACT_ATOMS: atom_id res chain seq x y z
N ILE A 1 8.03 7.13 18.76
CA ILE A 1 7.78 7.10 17.30
C ILE A 1 9.14 7.11 16.62
N ARG A 2 9.46 6.11 15.77
CA ARG A 2 10.74 6.09 15.05
C ARG A 2 10.57 6.95 13.79
N PRO A 3 11.44 7.93 13.52
CA PRO A 3 11.37 8.68 12.27
C PRO A 3 11.66 7.75 11.10
N ALA A 4 10.89 7.89 10.02
CA ALA A 4 11.05 7.14 8.78
C ALA A 4 11.03 8.11 7.60
N THR A 5 12.02 7.99 6.71
CA THR A 5 12.04 8.70 5.43
C THR A 5 11.54 7.74 4.36
N ILE A 6 10.53 8.15 3.60
CA ILE A 6 9.91 7.33 2.55
C ILE A 6 10.16 8.04 1.22
N THR A 7 10.73 7.31 0.27
CA THR A 7 10.91 7.78 -1.11
C THR A 7 10.04 6.91 -2.00
N VAL A 8 9.11 7.52 -2.73
CA VAL A 8 8.22 6.82 -3.65
C VAL A 8 8.53 7.30 -5.07
N SER A 9 8.77 6.35 -5.97
CA SER A 9 8.93 6.57 -7.40
C SER A 9 7.97 5.63 -8.11
N SER A 10 7.31 6.12 -9.16
CA SER A 10 6.37 5.32 -9.96
C SER A 10 6.58 5.63 -11.42
N ASP A 11 6.62 4.58 -12.24
CA ASP A 11 6.63 4.69 -13.70
C ASP A 11 5.20 4.88 -14.27
N LEU A 12 4.18 4.85 -13.41
CA LEU A 12 2.80 5.11 -13.84
C LEU A 12 2.63 6.60 -14.17
N PRO A 13 2.10 6.92 -15.37
CA PRO A 13 1.81 8.31 -15.70
C PRO A 13 0.77 8.87 -14.72
N LEU A 14 1.07 10.05 -14.19
CA LEU A 14 0.15 10.77 -13.32
C LEU A 14 -1.10 11.17 -14.12
N SER A 15 -2.29 10.91 -13.58
CA SER A 15 -3.58 11.41 -14.11
C SER A 15 -4.09 10.86 -15.46
N SER A 16 -4.05 9.54 -15.69
CA SER A 16 -4.76 8.91 -16.83
C SER A 16 -5.96 8.04 -16.42
N GLY A 17 -6.39 8.06 -15.15
CA GLY A 17 -7.43 7.14 -14.66
C GLY A 17 -6.98 5.68 -14.52
N LEU A 18 -5.67 5.45 -14.42
CA LEU A 18 -5.04 4.12 -14.31
C LEU A 18 -4.84 3.63 -12.86
N GLY A 19 -5.36 4.35 -11.85
CA GLY A 19 -5.20 3.96 -10.45
C GLY A 19 -3.81 4.24 -9.85
N SER A 20 -3.11 5.28 -10.31
CA SER A 20 -1.79 5.67 -9.76
C SER A 20 -1.86 6.14 -8.29
N SER A 21 -2.97 6.72 -7.87
CA SER A 21 -3.22 7.09 -6.47
C SER A 21 -3.46 5.85 -5.59
N ALA A 22 -4.26 4.90 -6.07
CA ALA A 22 -4.54 3.66 -5.36
C ALA A 22 -3.27 2.82 -5.17
N SER A 23 -2.44 2.68 -6.21
CA SER A 23 -1.15 1.99 -6.11
C SER A 23 -0.17 2.68 -5.15
N PHE A 24 -0.17 4.02 -5.10
CA PHE A 24 0.58 4.77 -4.09
C PHE A 24 0.08 4.45 -2.67
N CYS A 25 -1.24 4.48 -2.43
CA CYS A 25 -1.84 4.18 -1.14
C CYS A 25 -1.58 2.73 -0.69
N VAL A 26 -1.66 1.76 -1.60
CA VAL A 26 -1.34 0.34 -1.33
C VAL A 26 0.12 0.17 -0.95
N ALA A 27 1.05 0.77 -1.71
CA ALA A 27 2.48 0.69 -1.42
C ALA A 27 2.82 1.29 -0.05
N LEU A 28 2.22 2.43 0.29
CA LEU A 28 2.42 3.11 1.56
C LEU A 28 1.86 2.29 2.75
N ALA A 29 0.64 1.77 2.61
CA ALA A 29 0.01 0.93 3.63
C ALA A 29 0.84 -0.35 3.89
N ALA A 30 1.31 -1.01 2.83
CA ALA A 30 2.19 -2.18 2.94
C ALA A 30 3.52 -1.84 3.64
N ALA A 31 4.15 -0.72 3.28
CA ALA A 31 5.40 -0.28 3.90
C ALA A 31 5.23 0.03 5.40
N PHE A 32 4.16 0.72 5.78
CA PHE A 32 3.88 0.98 7.20
C PHE A 32 3.57 -0.28 7.99
N LEU A 33 2.83 -1.22 7.40
CA LEU A 33 2.51 -2.48 8.07
C LEU A 33 3.77 -3.34 8.25
N ALA A 34 4.68 -3.32 7.27
CA ALA A 34 6.00 -3.94 7.39
C ALA A 34 6.89 -3.26 8.45
N LEU A 35 6.87 -1.93 8.54
CA LEU A 35 7.64 -1.16 9.54
C LEU A 35 7.07 -1.27 10.96
N SER A 36 5.77 -1.49 11.11
CA SER A 36 5.08 -1.65 12.39
C SER A 36 5.56 -2.89 13.16
N GLY A 37 6.20 -3.85 12.47
CA GLY A 37 6.67 -5.09 13.09
C GLY A 37 5.53 -6.01 13.55
N SER A 38 4.27 -5.66 13.26
CA SER A 38 3.09 -6.46 13.61
C SER A 38 2.89 -7.68 12.71
N MET A 39 3.82 -7.92 11.79
CA MET A 39 3.67 -8.93 10.75
C MET A 39 4.86 -9.88 10.76
N GLY A 40 4.57 -11.19 10.83
CA GLY A 40 5.53 -12.24 10.52
C GLY A 40 5.85 -12.21 9.04
N LEU A 41 6.72 -11.27 8.63
CA LEU A 41 7.27 -11.24 7.28
C LEU A 41 8.10 -12.51 7.08
N HIS A 42 7.53 -13.48 6.37
CA HIS A 42 8.28 -14.65 5.91
C HIS A 42 9.20 -14.20 4.77
N CYS A 43 10.43 -13.83 5.14
CA CYS A 43 11.51 -13.64 4.17
C CYS A 43 11.99 -15.02 3.70
N ASN A 44 11.32 -15.57 2.68
CA ASN A 44 11.93 -16.69 1.97
C ASN A 44 13.10 -16.14 1.15
N SER A 45 14.24 -16.81 1.19
CA SER A 45 15.59 -16.27 0.98
C SER A 45 15.92 -15.63 -0.38
N GLN A 46 14.97 -15.36 -1.28
CA GLN A 46 15.21 -14.61 -2.51
C GLN A 46 13.92 -13.96 -3.04
N SER A 47 13.97 -12.63 -3.10
CA SER A 47 13.32 -11.78 -4.12
C SER A 47 11.97 -11.11 -3.83
N TRP A 48 11.03 -11.64 -3.02
CA TRP A 48 9.72 -10.95 -2.84
C TRP A 48 9.12 -11.16 -1.45
N LEU A 49 8.78 -10.05 -0.76
CA LEU A 49 8.00 -10.08 0.47
C LEU A 49 6.55 -10.43 0.13
N LYS A 50 6.08 -11.60 0.59
CA LYS A 50 4.68 -12.00 0.44
C LYS A 50 3.93 -11.75 1.74
N PHE A 51 2.88 -10.95 1.64
CA PHE A 51 1.90 -10.74 2.70
C PHE A 51 0.97 -11.96 2.77
N GLY A 52 0.68 -12.45 3.99
CA GLY A 52 -0.41 -13.42 4.19
C GLY A 52 -1.77 -12.81 3.85
N GLU A 53 -2.78 -13.62 3.54
CA GLU A 53 -4.11 -13.16 3.10
C GLU A 53 -4.74 -12.13 4.05
N SER A 54 -4.66 -12.36 5.37
CA SER A 54 -5.18 -11.44 6.39
C SER A 54 -4.47 -10.07 6.37
N ASN A 55 -3.21 -10.04 5.95
CA ASN A 55 -2.42 -8.82 5.85
C ASN A 55 -2.73 -8.06 4.55
N LEU A 56 -3.04 -8.78 3.46
CA LEU A 56 -3.49 -8.17 2.20
C LEU A 56 -4.83 -7.44 2.40
N GLU A 57 -5.78 -8.04 3.11
CA GLU A 57 -7.04 -7.36 3.46
C GLU A 57 -6.81 -6.10 4.29
N LEU A 58 -5.87 -6.14 5.22
CA LEU A 58 -5.55 -4.98 6.05
C LEU A 58 -4.88 -3.87 5.22
N VAL A 59 -3.95 -4.23 4.32
CA VAL A 59 -3.35 -3.30 3.37
C VAL A 59 -4.42 -2.66 2.48
N ASN A 60 -5.33 -3.45 1.92
CA ASN A 60 -6.44 -2.95 1.10
C ASN A 60 -7.33 -1.97 1.89
N LYS A 61 -7.71 -2.30 3.13
CA LYS A 61 -8.49 -1.40 4.00
C LYS A 61 -7.79 -0.07 4.23
N TRP A 62 -6.50 -0.09 4.58
CA TRP A 62 -5.73 1.13 4.80
C TRP A 62 -5.54 1.93 3.51
N ALA A 63 -5.32 1.26 2.38
CA ALA A 63 -5.20 1.91 1.08
C ALA A 63 -6.52 2.58 0.68
N PHE A 64 -7.67 1.96 0.96
CA PHE A 64 -8.99 2.55 0.70
C PHE A 64 -9.24 3.81 1.54
N GLU A 65 -8.85 3.82 2.81
CA GLU A 65 -8.91 5.03 3.63
C GLU A 65 -7.99 6.14 3.08
N GLY A 66 -6.80 5.78 2.58
CA GLY A 66 -5.92 6.72 1.86
C GLY A 66 -6.58 7.33 0.62
N GLU A 67 -7.19 6.50 -0.22
CA GLU A 67 -7.90 6.95 -1.42
C GLU A 67 -9.13 7.82 -1.09
N LYS A 68 -9.79 7.61 0.05
CA LYS A 68 -10.87 8.51 0.50
C LYS A 68 -10.37 9.91 0.83
N ILE A 69 -9.14 10.03 1.34
CA ILE A 69 -8.55 11.34 1.64
C ILE A 69 -8.23 12.08 0.33
N ILE A 70 -7.74 11.35 -0.69
CA ILE A 70 -7.33 11.94 -1.96
C ILE A 70 -8.54 12.26 -2.87
N HIS A 71 -9.51 11.34 -2.96
CA HIS A 71 -10.63 11.41 -3.92
C HIS A 71 -12.01 11.60 -3.28
N GLY A 72 -12.11 11.62 -1.96
CA GLY A 72 -13.36 11.79 -1.21
C GLY A 72 -14.24 10.53 -1.18
N LYS A 73 -14.71 10.08 -2.35
CA LYS A 73 -15.63 8.93 -2.48
C LYS A 73 -15.15 7.92 -3.54
N PRO A 74 -13.99 7.27 -3.31
CA PRO A 74 -13.47 6.24 -4.21
C PRO A 74 -14.42 5.02 -4.26
N SER A 75 -14.50 4.36 -5.42
CA SER A 75 -15.33 3.18 -5.64
C SER A 75 -14.75 1.89 -5.02
N GLY A 76 -13.46 1.89 -4.68
CA GLY A 76 -12.76 0.74 -4.12
C GLY A 76 -12.27 -0.29 -5.15
N ILE A 77 -12.47 -0.04 -6.45
CA ILE A 77 -12.05 -0.98 -7.50
C ILE A 77 -10.54 -0.91 -7.78
N ASP A 78 -9.95 0.27 -7.63
CA ASP A 78 -8.53 0.50 -7.95
C ASP A 78 -7.58 -0.01 -6.86
N ASN A 79 -8.07 -0.35 -5.67
CA ASN A 79 -7.26 -0.77 -4.53
C ASN A 79 -7.31 -2.28 -4.22
N THR A 80 -8.20 -3.03 -4.89
CA THR A 80 -8.43 -4.46 -4.68
C THR A 80 -7.51 -5.30 -5.54
#